data_AF-A0A956ZHA9-F1
#
_entry.id   AF-A0A956ZHA9-F1
#
_cell.length_a   1.000
_cell.length_b   1.000
_cell.length_c   1.000
_cell.angle_alpha   90.00
_cell.angle_beta   90.00
_cell.angle_gamma   90.00
#
_symmetry.space_group_name_H-M   'P 1'
#
loop_
_entity.id
_entity.type
_entity.pdbx_description
1 polymer ?
#
loop_
_entity_poly.entity_id
_entity_poly.type
_entity_poly.pdbx_seq_one_letter_code
_entity_poly.pdbx_strand_id
1 'polypeptide(L)'
;MDWKRVALWSAAIGIVAVLGYFAIQLANPESSVDADTLTLAEGNAGSNVEALTGSKHTVYHSSAPLPDANSPQPDGKPTLVWFSGTWCEFCHSMEPFAHSVMSQFREEAVLVEKSVDDDRSAAARYGVRGTPTFVLIDASGRQLTRFGYQPSADQFAARIAEALSLGG
;
A
#
# COMPACT_ATOMS: atom_id res chain seq x y z
N MET A 1 9.71 -44.96 -35.34
CA MET A 1 9.48 -43.77 -34.51
C MET A 1 8.22 -43.08 -35.04
N ASP A 2 7.08 -43.22 -34.37
CA ASP A 2 5.80 -42.69 -34.86
C ASP A 2 5.66 -41.20 -34.50
N TRP A 3 6.19 -40.36 -35.39
CA TRP A 3 6.23 -38.90 -35.24
C TRP A 3 4.84 -38.27 -35.08
N LYS A 4 3.80 -38.90 -35.66
CA LYS A 4 2.42 -38.43 -35.53
C LYS A 4 1.92 -38.56 -34.10
N ARG A 5 2.28 -39.64 -33.41
CA ARG A 5 1.98 -39.82 -31.98
C ARG A 5 2.74 -38.79 -31.14
N VAL A 6 4.03 -38.58 -31.39
CA VAL A 6 4.84 -37.60 -30.64
C VAL A 6 4.31 -36.17 -30.81
N ALA A 7 3.91 -35.79 -32.03
CA ALA A 7 3.31 -34.48 -32.30
C ALA A 7 1.94 -34.30 -31.61
N LEU A 8 1.10 -35.34 -31.61
CA LEU A 8 -0.20 -35.34 -30.91
C LEU A 8 -0.03 -35.19 -29.40
N TRP A 9 0.93 -35.92 -28.80
CA TRP A 9 1.22 -35.80 -27.37
C TRP A 9 1.80 -34.43 -26.99
N SER A 10 2.67 -33.86 -27.84
CA SER A 10 3.23 -32.52 -27.60
C SER A 10 2.16 -31.43 -27.66
N ALA A 11 1.23 -31.52 -28.62
CA ALA A 11 0.09 -30.60 -28.71
C ALA A 11 -0.86 -30.76 -27.52
N ALA A 12 -1.14 -31.99 -27.08
CA ALA A 12 -1.99 -32.25 -25.93
C ALA A 12 -1.39 -31.72 -24.63
N ILE A 13 -0.08 -31.88 -24.42
CA ILE A 13 0.63 -31.34 -23.25
C ILE A 13 0.60 -29.80 -23.26
N GLY A 14 0.80 -29.18 -24.42
CA GLY A 14 0.69 -27.72 -24.57
C GLY A 14 -0.71 -27.21 -24.22
N ILE A 15 -1.76 -27.88 -24.68
CA ILE A 15 -3.15 -27.51 -24.37
C ILE A 15 -3.45 -27.67 -22.89
N VAL A 16 -3.03 -28.78 -22.26
CA VAL A 16 -3.23 -29.01 -20.82
C VAL A 16 -2.47 -27.98 -19.98
N ALA A 17 -1.24 -27.61 -20.36
CA ALA A 17 -0.48 -26.58 -19.68
C ALA A 17 -1.13 -25.20 -19.80
N VAL A 18 -1.63 -24.83 -20.97
CA VAL A 18 -2.35 -23.55 -21.19
C VAL A 18 -3.66 -23.53 -20.42
N LEU A 19 -4.45 -24.60 -20.46
CA LEU A 19 -5.71 -24.71 -19.71
C LEU A 19 -5.46 -24.72 -18.20
N GLY A 20 -4.41 -25.39 -17.73
CA GLY A 20 -4.00 -25.38 -16.33
C GLY A 20 -3.55 -23.99 -15.87
N TYR A 21 -2.74 -23.30 -16.67
CA TYR A 21 -2.35 -21.91 -16.40
C TYR A 21 -3.57 -20.98 -16.33
N PHE A 22 -4.48 -21.07 -17.31
CA PHE A 22 -5.69 -20.26 -17.32
C PHE A 22 -6.64 -20.58 -16.15
N ALA A 23 -6.74 -21.85 -15.75
CA ALA A 23 -7.49 -22.26 -14.57
C ALA A 23 -6.89 -21.73 -13.27
N ILE A 24 -5.56 -21.70 -13.15
CA ILE A 24 -4.86 -21.09 -12.00
C ILE A 24 -5.11 -19.57 -11.97
N GLN A 25 -5.10 -18.89 -13.11
CA GLN A 25 -5.43 -17.46 -13.20
C GLN A 25 -6.90 -17.17 -12.85
N LEU A 26 -7.83 -18.04 -13.25
CA LEU A 26 -9.25 -17.92 -12.88
C LEU A 26 -9.50 -18.23 -11.38
N ALA A 27 -8.66 -19.07 -10.77
CA ALA A 27 -8.76 -19.42 -9.35
C ALA A 27 -8.10 -18.39 -8.42
N ASN A 28 -7.16 -17.58 -8.93
CA ASN A 28 -6.53 -16.46 -8.23
C ASN A 28 -6.87 -15.15 -8.93
N PRO A 29 -8.12 -14.66 -8.86
CA PRO A 29 -8.39 -13.31 -9.31
C PRO A 29 -7.51 -12.39 -8.48
N GLU A 30 -6.60 -11.64 -9.13
CA GLU A 30 -5.93 -10.51 -8.51
C GLU A 30 -6.97 -9.75 -7.71
N SER A 31 -6.73 -9.56 -6.41
CA SER A 31 -7.71 -9.02 -5.48
C SER A 31 -8.16 -7.65 -5.97
N SER A 32 -9.28 -7.61 -6.69
CA SER A 32 -9.88 -6.36 -7.16
C SER A 32 -10.14 -5.50 -5.93
N VAL A 33 -9.43 -4.38 -5.82
CA VAL A 33 -9.74 -3.37 -4.81
C VAL A 33 -11.20 -3.00 -5.01
N ASP A 34 -12.01 -3.09 -3.96
CA ASP A 34 -13.43 -2.83 -4.11
C ASP A 34 -13.64 -1.37 -4.53
N ALA A 35 -14.64 -1.15 -5.40
CA ALA A 35 -14.82 0.13 -6.06
C ALA A 35 -15.13 1.28 -5.09
N ASP A 36 -15.79 0.99 -3.96
CA ASP A 36 -16.14 1.97 -2.94
C ASP A 36 -14.87 2.46 -2.22
N THR A 37 -14.01 1.52 -1.90
CA THR A 37 -12.70 1.78 -1.30
C THR A 37 -11.79 2.57 -2.26
N LEU A 38 -11.75 2.22 -3.55
CA LEU A 38 -11.04 3.01 -4.57
C LEU A 38 -11.60 4.43 -4.69
N THR A 39 -12.91 4.58 -4.70
CA THR A 39 -13.57 5.89 -4.76
C THR A 39 -13.27 6.75 -3.53
N LEU A 40 -13.30 6.15 -2.33
CA LEU A 40 -12.95 6.85 -1.09
C LEU A 40 -11.50 7.33 -1.12
N ALA A 41 -10.60 6.52 -1.67
CA ALA A 41 -9.20 6.86 -1.79
C ALA A 41 -8.90 7.95 -2.78
N GLU A 42 -9.54 7.91 -3.95
CA GLU A 42 -9.48 8.98 -4.93
C GLU A 42 -10.08 10.27 -4.36
N GLY A 43 -11.14 10.18 -3.57
CA GLY A 43 -11.72 11.31 -2.82
C GLY A 43 -10.77 11.87 -1.76
N ASN A 44 -10.13 11.00 -0.98
CA ASN A 44 -9.18 11.38 0.07
C ASN A 44 -7.87 11.93 -0.50
N ALA A 45 -7.43 11.43 -1.67
CA ALA A 45 -6.32 11.98 -2.41
C ALA A 45 -6.70 13.26 -3.15
N GLY A 46 -7.92 13.39 -3.69
CA GLY A 46 -8.22 14.43 -4.67
C GLY A 46 -7.52 14.21 -6.02
N SER A 47 -7.06 12.98 -6.29
CA SER A 47 -6.47 12.54 -7.55
C SER A 47 -6.71 11.04 -7.77
N ASN A 48 -6.47 10.56 -8.99
CA ASN A 48 -6.39 9.12 -9.24
C ASN A 48 -5.26 8.52 -8.37
N VAL A 49 -5.51 7.36 -7.80
CA VAL A 49 -4.55 6.62 -6.96
C VAL A 49 -4.28 5.25 -7.54
N GLU A 50 -3.04 4.77 -7.40
CA GLU A 50 -2.73 3.37 -7.68
C GLU A 50 -2.97 2.56 -6.39
N ALA A 51 -3.96 1.68 -6.44
CA ALA A 51 -4.26 0.76 -5.36
C ALA A 51 -3.32 -0.44 -5.50
N LEU A 52 -2.46 -0.67 -4.51
CA LEU A 52 -1.54 -1.81 -4.57
C LEU A 52 -2.32 -3.12 -4.44
N THR A 53 -2.42 -3.88 -5.53
CA THR A 53 -3.05 -5.21 -5.57
C THR A 53 -2.14 -6.24 -4.87
N GLY A 54 -2.72 -7.04 -3.96
CA GLY A 54 -1.99 -8.09 -3.22
C GLY A 54 -2.35 -8.19 -1.74
N SER A 55 -3.04 -7.20 -1.19
CA SER A 55 -3.73 -7.30 0.09
C SER A 55 -5.14 -6.75 -0.07
N LYS A 56 -6.12 -7.31 0.64
CA LYS A 56 -7.55 -6.93 0.57
C LYS A 56 -7.85 -5.50 1.05
N HIS A 57 -6.85 -4.63 1.12
CA HIS A 57 -6.92 -3.39 1.87
C HIS A 57 -5.95 -2.33 1.36
N THR A 58 -6.23 -1.12 1.78
CA THR A 58 -5.88 0.06 1.03
C THR A 58 -4.74 0.85 1.59
N VAL A 59 -3.57 0.53 1.08
CA VAL A 59 -2.47 1.47 1.00
C VAL A 59 -2.46 1.99 -0.44
N TYR A 60 -2.66 3.28 -0.59
CA TYR A 60 -2.65 3.93 -1.90
C TYR A 60 -1.39 4.75 -2.09
N HIS A 61 -0.87 4.70 -3.32
CA HIS A 61 0.09 5.68 -3.79
C HIS A 61 -0.69 6.92 -4.21
N SER A 62 -0.49 8.03 -3.50
CA SER A 62 -1.09 9.32 -3.85
C SER A 62 -0.02 10.36 -4.16
N SER A 63 -0.10 10.89 -5.38
CA SER A 63 0.65 12.08 -5.80
C SER A 63 0.06 13.37 -5.25
N ALA A 64 -1.12 13.30 -4.62
CA ALA A 64 -1.81 14.47 -4.15
C ALA A 64 -1.23 15.05 -2.85
N PRO A 65 -1.54 16.33 -2.54
CA PRO A 65 -1.11 16.97 -1.31
C PRO A 65 -1.63 16.21 -0.08
N LEU A 66 -0.75 15.98 0.90
CA LEU A 66 -1.15 15.46 2.21
C LEU A 66 -1.93 16.53 2.98
N PRO A 67 -2.85 16.15 3.89
CA PRO A 67 -3.63 17.10 4.66
C PRO A 67 -2.77 18.16 5.35
N ASP A 68 -3.24 19.40 5.35
CA ASP A 68 -2.62 20.52 6.05
C ASP A 68 -3.67 21.47 6.63
N ALA A 69 -3.23 22.50 7.35
CA ALA A 69 -4.12 23.45 8.01
C ALA A 69 -5.10 24.16 7.06
N ASN A 70 -4.82 24.23 5.76
CA ASN A 70 -5.70 24.84 4.76
C ASN A 70 -6.56 23.80 4.02
N SER A 71 -6.26 22.52 4.18
CA SER A 71 -6.95 21.40 3.52
C SER A 71 -7.01 20.21 4.49
N PRO A 72 -7.90 20.27 5.50
CA PRO A 72 -8.07 19.20 6.46
C PRO A 72 -8.73 17.97 5.82
N GLN A 73 -8.61 16.82 6.47
CA GLN A 73 -9.22 15.58 6.01
C GLN A 73 -10.75 15.63 6.17
N PRO A 74 -11.53 15.41 5.10
CA PRO A 74 -12.99 15.58 5.13
C PRO A 74 -13.73 14.52 5.96
N ASP A 75 -13.16 13.32 6.12
CA ASP A 75 -13.76 12.23 6.92
C ASP A 75 -13.43 12.31 8.42
N GLY A 76 -12.63 13.30 8.83
CA GLY A 76 -12.23 13.52 10.22
C GLY A 76 -11.23 12.50 10.77
N LYS A 77 -10.73 11.56 9.96
CA LYS A 77 -9.76 10.56 10.39
C LYS A 77 -8.31 11.08 10.28
N PRO A 78 -7.40 10.61 11.14
CA PRO A 78 -5.98 10.87 10.95
C PRO A 78 -5.43 10.13 9.72
N THR A 79 -4.33 10.62 9.16
CA THR A 79 -3.62 10.01 8.03
C THR A 79 -2.28 9.44 8.49
N LEU A 80 -2.08 8.14 8.33
CA LEU A 80 -0.78 7.48 8.47
C LEU A 80 -0.08 7.43 7.12
N VAL A 81 1.04 8.15 7.00
CA VAL A 81 1.82 8.23 5.77
C VAL A 81 3.11 7.44 5.91
N TRP A 82 3.32 6.45 5.05
CA TRP A 82 4.59 5.76 4.87
C TRP A 82 5.40 6.43 3.77
N PHE A 83 6.47 7.12 4.14
CA PHE A 83 7.47 7.60 3.20
C PHE A 83 8.44 6.46 2.85
N SER A 84 8.32 5.97 1.61
CA SER A 84 9.13 4.88 1.03
C SER A 84 10.07 5.41 -0.06
N GLY A 85 10.98 4.56 -0.56
CA GLY A 85 11.88 4.91 -1.67
C GLY A 85 12.37 3.65 -2.37
N THR A 86 12.53 3.72 -3.68
CA THR A 86 12.84 2.53 -4.51
C THR A 86 14.22 1.93 -4.21
N TRP A 87 15.14 2.77 -3.76
CA TRP A 87 16.52 2.43 -3.39
C TRP A 87 16.69 1.98 -1.93
N CYS A 88 15.59 1.87 -1.18
CA CYS A 88 15.62 1.64 0.27
C CYS A 88 15.52 0.15 0.64
N GLU A 89 16.66 -0.47 0.97
CA GLU A 89 16.71 -1.87 1.41
C GLU A 89 15.82 -2.16 2.63
N PHE A 90 15.79 -1.24 3.60
CA PHE A 90 14.93 -1.40 4.77
C PHE A 90 13.43 -1.30 4.45
N CYS A 91 13.07 -0.61 3.37
CA CYS A 91 11.70 -0.55 2.89
C CYS A 91 11.31 -1.91 2.29
N HIS A 92 12.17 -2.47 1.42
CA HIS A 92 12.03 -3.84 0.88
C HIS A 92 11.92 -4.89 1.99
N SER A 93 12.65 -4.73 3.09
CA SER A 93 12.54 -5.63 4.25
C SER A 93 11.18 -5.53 4.97
N MET A 94 10.50 -4.38 4.92
CA MET A 94 9.21 -4.18 5.57
C MET A 94 8.02 -4.52 4.66
N GLU A 95 8.16 -4.35 3.34
CA GLU A 95 7.12 -4.60 2.33
C GLU A 95 6.33 -5.91 2.54
N PRO A 96 6.94 -7.07 2.87
CA PRO A 96 6.21 -8.34 3.03
C PRO A 96 5.12 -8.31 4.11
N PHE A 97 5.22 -7.40 5.08
CA PHE A 97 4.24 -7.29 6.17
C PHE A 97 3.64 -5.89 6.31
N ALA A 98 4.27 -4.84 5.79
CA ALA A 98 3.90 -3.46 6.09
C ALA A 98 2.47 -3.14 5.64
N HIS A 99 2.12 -3.45 4.38
CA HIS A 99 0.78 -3.19 3.86
C HIS A 99 -0.29 -3.98 4.62
N SER A 100 -0.01 -5.25 4.94
CA SER A 100 -0.94 -6.09 5.72
C SER A 100 -1.14 -5.56 7.14
N VAL A 101 -0.10 -5.08 7.81
CA VAL A 101 -0.22 -4.51 9.15
C VAL A 101 -0.96 -3.18 9.11
N MET A 102 -0.59 -2.26 8.22
CA MET A 102 -1.27 -0.97 8.05
C MET A 102 -2.76 -1.18 7.82
N SER A 103 -3.13 -2.16 6.99
CA SER A 103 -4.52 -2.44 6.65
C SER A 103 -5.46 -2.78 7.80
N GLN A 104 -4.89 -3.26 8.92
CA GLN A 104 -5.66 -3.57 10.11
C GLN A 104 -6.28 -2.31 10.72
N PHE A 105 -5.68 -1.14 10.44
CA PHE A 105 -6.06 0.16 10.98
C PHE A 105 -6.88 1.02 10.00
N ARG A 106 -7.34 0.47 8.86
CA ARG A 106 -8.09 1.22 7.83
C ARG A 106 -9.39 1.88 8.32
N GLU A 107 -9.98 1.32 9.38
CA GLU A 107 -11.18 1.89 9.99
C GLU A 107 -10.86 3.11 10.87
N GLU A 108 -9.63 3.17 11.39
CA GLU A 108 -9.16 4.18 12.34
C GLU A 108 -8.38 5.31 11.66
N ALA A 109 -7.73 5.04 10.52
CA ALA A 109 -6.90 6.01 9.82
C ALA A 109 -6.92 5.83 8.30
N VAL A 110 -6.67 6.93 7.59
CA VAL A 110 -6.35 6.91 6.16
C VAL A 110 -4.89 6.47 5.99
N LEU A 111 -4.65 5.46 5.17
CA LEU A 111 -3.32 4.85 4.98
C LEU A 111 -2.76 5.26 3.62
N VAL A 112 -1.61 5.94 3.63
CA VAL A 112 -0.98 6.46 2.41
C VAL A 112 0.46 5.97 2.35
N GLU A 113 0.89 5.48 1.19
CA GLU A 113 2.31 5.33 0.89
C GLU A 113 2.72 6.45 -0.07
N LYS A 114 3.87 7.07 0.22
CA LYS A 114 4.37 8.21 -0.53
C LYS A 114 5.85 8.04 -0.81
N SER A 115 6.16 7.77 -2.08
CA SER A 115 7.53 7.70 -2.57
C SER A 115 8.23 9.06 -2.42
N VAL A 116 9.38 9.07 -1.74
CA VAL A 116 10.22 10.27 -1.62
C VAL A 116 10.93 10.61 -2.94
N ASP A 117 10.98 9.67 -3.88
CA ASP A 117 11.56 9.88 -5.20
C ASP A 117 10.63 10.75 -6.06
N ASP A 118 9.31 10.59 -5.87
CA ASP A 118 8.26 11.26 -6.63
C ASP A 118 7.83 12.59 -5.99
N ASP A 119 7.73 12.66 -4.65
CA ASP A 119 7.35 13.88 -3.93
C ASP A 119 8.30 14.23 -2.78
N ARG A 120 9.47 14.75 -3.17
CA ARG A 120 10.47 15.28 -2.23
C ARG A 120 9.95 16.44 -1.36
N SER A 121 8.96 17.19 -1.84
CA SER A 121 8.42 18.36 -1.14
C SER A 121 7.60 17.95 0.08
N ALA A 122 6.78 16.90 -0.06
CA ALA A 122 6.05 16.30 1.06
C ALA A 122 7.00 15.75 2.12
N ALA A 123 8.05 15.01 1.71
CA ALA A 123 9.06 14.51 2.64
C ALA A 123 9.74 15.65 3.42
N ALA A 124 10.13 16.73 2.73
CA ALA A 124 10.75 17.90 3.36
C ALA A 124 9.81 18.60 4.36
N ARG A 125 8.53 18.75 4.03
CA ARG A 125 7.50 19.36 4.91
C ARG A 125 7.43 18.66 6.27
N TYR A 126 7.54 17.33 6.31
CA TYR A 126 7.48 16.54 7.54
C TYR A 126 8.87 16.20 8.12
N GLY A 127 9.94 16.84 7.61
CA GLY A 127 11.30 16.64 8.09
C GLY A 127 11.82 15.23 7.90
N VAL A 128 11.33 14.51 6.89
CA VAL A 128 11.79 13.16 6.53
C VAL A 128 13.15 13.28 5.85
N ARG A 129 14.17 12.69 6.49
CA ARG A 129 15.57 12.72 6.01
C ARG A 129 16.07 11.36 5.50
N GLY A 130 15.26 10.33 5.65
CA GLY A 130 15.58 8.97 5.25
C GLY A 130 14.33 8.08 5.30
N THR A 131 14.40 6.96 4.62
CA THR A 131 13.31 5.98 4.50
C THR A 131 13.75 4.64 5.12
N PRO A 132 12.83 3.80 5.62
CA PRO A 132 11.39 4.06 5.76
C PRO A 132 11.09 5.01 6.92
N THR A 133 10.16 5.93 6.72
CA THR A 133 9.64 6.83 7.77
C THR A 133 8.13 6.86 7.73
N PHE A 134 7.49 6.75 8.89
CA PHE A 134 6.05 6.83 9.06
C PHE A 134 5.68 8.10 9.80
N VAL A 135 4.72 8.85 9.29
CA VAL A 135 4.24 10.11 9.89
C VAL A 135 2.74 9.97 10.12
N LEU A 136 2.30 10.25 11.35
CA LEU A 136 0.87 10.38 11.65
C LEU A 136 0.47 11.85 11.64
N ILE A 137 -0.56 12.16 10.88
CA ILE A 137 -1.12 13.50 10.71
C ILE A 137 -2.56 13.45 11.23
N ASP A 138 -2.96 14.40 12.09
CA ASP A 138 -4.37 14.50 12.50
C ASP A 138 -5.25 15.04 11.36
N ALA A 139 -6.57 14.96 11.53
CA ALA A 139 -7.51 15.44 10.51
C ALA A 139 -7.36 16.94 10.19
N SER A 140 -6.75 17.74 11.08
CA SER A 140 -6.47 19.17 10.84
C SER A 140 -5.20 19.41 10.03
N GLY A 141 -4.47 18.34 9.67
CA GLY A 141 -3.23 18.42 8.92
C GLY A 141 -1.99 18.70 9.80
N ARG A 142 -2.10 18.52 11.12
CA ARG A 142 -0.97 18.68 12.04
C ARG A 142 -0.30 17.33 12.29
N GLN A 143 1.03 17.30 12.17
CA GLN A 143 1.82 16.13 12.53
C GLN A 143 1.71 15.82 14.03
N LEU A 144 1.27 14.61 14.36
CA LEU A 144 1.19 14.11 15.74
C LEU A 144 2.49 13.43 16.16
N THR A 145 2.96 12.49 15.34
CA THR A 145 4.16 11.72 15.65
C THR A 145 4.85 11.22 14.38
N ARG A 146 6.06 10.71 14.54
CA ARG A 146 6.87 10.11 13.48
C ARG A 146 7.71 8.98 14.04
N PHE A 147 7.84 7.90 13.29
CA PHE A 147 8.70 6.77 13.62
C PHE A 147 9.34 6.18 12.36
N GLY A 148 10.40 5.38 12.54
CA GLY A 148 11.16 4.79 11.45
C GLY A 148 10.91 3.28 11.31
N TYR A 149 11.87 2.61 10.68
CA TYR A 149 11.93 1.17 10.50
C TYR A 149 11.48 0.35 11.72
N GLN A 150 10.71 -0.70 11.45
CA GLN A 150 10.29 -1.69 12.44
C GLN A 150 10.73 -3.08 11.98
N PRO A 151 11.31 -3.92 12.86
CA PRO A 151 11.92 -5.18 12.47
C PRO A 151 10.93 -6.34 12.32
N SER A 152 9.69 -6.19 12.80
CA SER A 152 8.66 -7.23 12.71
C SER A 152 7.26 -6.64 12.59
N ALA A 153 6.31 -7.46 12.10
CA ALA A 153 4.90 -7.12 11.99
C ALA A 153 4.30 -6.69 13.34
N ASP A 154 4.59 -7.43 14.42
CA ASP A 154 4.05 -7.13 15.75
C ASP A 154 4.56 -5.79 16.29
N GLN A 155 5.85 -5.50 16.12
CA GLN A 155 6.42 -4.22 16.53
C GLN A 155 5.85 -3.07 15.70
N PHE A 156 5.65 -3.30 14.39
CA PHE A 156 5.03 -2.31 13.53
C PHE A 156 3.57 -2.04 13.91
N ALA A 157 2.78 -3.08 14.16
CA ALA A 157 1.40 -2.95 14.60
C ALA A 157 1.30 -2.19 15.93
N ALA A 158 2.13 -2.56 16.91
CA ALA A 158 2.19 -1.88 18.19
C ALA A 158 2.55 -0.40 18.03
N ARG A 159 3.48 -0.08 17.11
CA ARG A 159 3.90 1.30 16.88
C ARG A 159 2.84 2.14 16.20
N ILE A 160 2.06 1.56 15.29
CA ILE A 160 0.89 2.23 14.69
C ILE A 160 -0.18 2.48 15.76
N ALA A 161 -0.52 1.47 16.58
CA ALA A 161 -1.52 1.61 17.64
C ALA A 161 -1.14 2.69 18.65
N GLU A 162 0.13 2.73 19.08
CA GLU A 162 0.64 3.79 19.94
C GLU A 162 0.52 5.17 19.27
N ALA A 163 0.88 5.28 17.98
CA ALA A 163 0.76 6.53 17.25
C ALA A 163 -0.69 7.01 17.19
N LEU A 164 -1.65 6.13 16.87
CA LEU A 164 -3.06 6.46 16.77
C LEU A 164 -3.67 6.88 18.11
N SER A 165 -3.16 6.34 19.23
CA SER A 165 -3.59 6.76 20.57
C SER A 165 -3.31 8.24 20.90
N LEU A 166 -2.41 8.89 20.14
CA LEU A 166 -2.09 10.32 20.31
C LEU A 166 -3.05 11.25 19.55
N GLY A 167 -3.88 10.71 18.65
CA GLY A 167 -4.81 11.48 17.83
C GLY A 167 -6.26 11.47 18.32
N GLY A 168 -6.54 10.75 19.41
CA GLY A 168 -7.85 10.69 20.07
C GLY A 168 -8.10 11.79 21.09
#